data_AF-A0A6I4ZN12-F1
#
_entry.id   AF-A0A6I4ZN12-F1
#
_cell.length_a   1.000
_cell.length_b   1.000
_cell.length_c   1.000
_cell.angle_alpha   90.00
_cell.angle_beta   90.00
_cell.angle_gamma   90.00
#
_symmetry.space_group_name_H-M   'P 1'
#
loop_
_entity.id
_entity.type
_entity.pdbx_description
1 polymer ?
#
loop_
_entity_poly.entity_id
_entity_poly.type
_entity_poly.pdbx_seq_one_letter_code
_entity_poly.pdbx_strand_id
1 'polypeptide(L)'
;MNIIAIGCEYTGTTTLMLGLQEWMKGAFGQTTIFHDHFKLPNHSGHPPLDPDIIIFDEEEKRQILEMTPKLKELFSRYTLYYHTPNRPMTSTDFGGLHIGHHIDEMIYAPMYFGYGRPGEPGDRRVEAQNVEQGLMKYRPDTVLVLVRASAEVVRSRMRSAPHPDGVVRDEDIELVLQRFDEEFARSTIVNKFTLDTTESTPEETFEEFLCKMEQFWTEGDRLRMLTHAG
;
A
#
# COMPACT_ATOMS: atom_id res chain seq x y z
N MET A 1 -14.48 -5.23 2.19
CA MET A 1 -13.17 -5.28 2.84
C MET A 1 -12.28 -4.14 2.36
N ASN A 2 -11.59 -3.43 3.27
CA ASN A 2 -10.59 -2.42 2.91
C ASN A 2 -9.25 -2.77 3.58
N ILE A 3 -8.19 -3.01 2.81
CA ILE A 3 -6.87 -3.35 3.35
C ILE A 3 -5.80 -2.42 2.79
N ILE A 4 -4.91 -1.97 3.67
CA ILE A 4 -3.71 -1.22 3.31
C ILE A 4 -2.50 -2.08 3.74
N ALA A 5 -1.69 -2.55 2.79
CA ALA A 5 -0.40 -3.17 3.09
C ALA A 5 0.72 -2.13 2.92
N ILE A 6 1.56 -1.99 3.94
CA ILE A 6 2.71 -1.09 3.97
C ILE A 6 3.98 -1.89 4.22
N GLY A 7 5.12 -1.33 3.83
CA GLY A 7 6.42 -1.94 4.09
C GLY A 7 7.50 -1.35 3.20
N CYS A 8 8.75 -1.53 3.63
CA CYS A 8 9.90 -1.20 2.80
C CYS A 8 9.79 -1.91 1.44
N GLU A 9 10.34 -1.32 0.38
CA GLU A 9 10.55 -2.06 -0.86
C GLU A 9 11.22 -3.42 -0.55
N TYR A 10 10.81 -4.46 -1.28
CA TYR A 10 11.30 -5.84 -1.11
C TYR A 10 10.85 -6.60 0.15
N THR A 11 9.95 -6.06 0.97
CA THR A 11 9.35 -6.85 2.06
C THR A 11 8.24 -7.78 1.58
N GLY A 12 7.69 -7.57 0.38
CA GLY A 12 6.71 -8.49 -0.25
C GLY A 12 5.26 -8.02 -0.27
N THR A 13 5.01 -6.72 -0.08
CA THR A 13 3.63 -6.14 -0.08
C THR A 13 2.84 -6.44 -1.37
N THR A 14 3.48 -6.36 -2.53
CA THR A 14 2.84 -6.65 -3.82
C THR A 14 2.49 -8.12 -3.96
N THR A 15 3.43 -9.01 -3.62
CA THR A 15 3.19 -10.46 -3.63
C THR A 15 2.03 -10.84 -2.71
N LEU A 16 1.97 -10.28 -1.51
CA LEU A 16 0.88 -10.51 -0.56
C LEU A 16 -0.48 -10.09 -1.16
N MET A 17 -0.56 -8.88 -1.72
CA MET A 17 -1.83 -8.34 -2.24
C MET A 17 -2.30 -9.05 -3.51
N LEU A 18 -1.38 -9.50 -4.37
CA LEU A 18 -1.72 -10.35 -5.52
C LEU A 18 -2.26 -11.72 -5.07
N GLY A 19 -1.62 -12.34 -4.06
CA GLY A 19 -2.12 -13.57 -3.45
C GLY A 19 -3.53 -13.41 -2.87
N LEU A 20 -3.79 -12.28 -2.20
CA LEU A 20 -5.11 -11.94 -1.71
C LEU A 20 -6.13 -11.78 -2.84
N GLN A 21 -5.80 -11.06 -3.92
CA GLN A 21 -6.71 -10.91 -5.05
C GLN A 21 -7.10 -12.26 -5.68
N GLU A 22 -6.16 -13.19 -5.78
CA GLU A 22 -6.40 -14.53 -6.30
C GLU A 22 -7.27 -15.35 -5.34
N TRP A 23 -6.94 -15.36 -4.06
CA TRP A 23 -7.76 -16.00 -3.04
C TRP A 23 -9.19 -15.46 -3.01
N MET A 24 -9.37 -14.15 -3.18
CA MET A 24 -10.70 -13.53 -3.23
C MET A 24 -11.55 -14.08 -4.39
N LYS A 25 -10.97 -14.39 -5.55
CA LYS A 25 -11.73 -15.02 -6.64
C LYS A 25 -12.32 -16.35 -6.20
N GLY A 26 -11.52 -17.18 -5.52
CA GLY A 26 -11.96 -18.49 -5.01
C GLY A 26 -12.84 -18.43 -3.76
N ALA A 27 -12.67 -17.42 -2.91
CA ALA A 27 -13.39 -17.30 -1.64
C ALA A 27 -14.69 -16.48 -1.76
N PHE A 28 -14.70 -15.45 -2.61
CA PHE A 28 -15.82 -14.51 -2.77
C PHE A 28 -16.52 -14.61 -4.13
N GLY A 29 -15.97 -15.37 -5.08
CA GLY A 29 -16.47 -15.43 -6.47
C GLY A 29 -16.21 -14.16 -7.27
N GLN A 30 -15.48 -13.19 -6.71
CA GLN A 30 -15.13 -11.92 -7.32
C GLN A 30 -13.88 -11.34 -6.64
N THR A 31 -13.23 -10.38 -7.30
CA THR A 31 -12.07 -9.67 -6.76
C THR A 31 -12.31 -8.16 -6.79
N THR A 32 -11.39 -7.39 -6.24
CA THR A 32 -11.38 -5.92 -6.33
C THR A 32 -10.10 -5.43 -6.98
N ILE A 33 -10.04 -4.15 -7.30
CA ILE A 33 -8.87 -3.51 -7.86
C ILE A 33 -7.84 -3.27 -6.76
N PHE A 34 -6.57 -3.53 -7.04
CA PHE A 34 -5.47 -3.09 -6.18
C PHE A 34 -5.00 -1.71 -6.62
N HIS A 35 -4.77 -0.83 -5.65
CA HIS A 35 -4.26 0.51 -5.85
C HIS A 35 -2.85 0.58 -5.27
N ASP A 36 -1.84 0.66 -6.12
CA ASP A 36 -0.43 0.86 -5.75
C ASP A 36 0.17 2.11 -6.39
N HIS A 37 -0.64 2.81 -7.18
CA HIS A 37 -0.23 3.94 -7.99
C HIS A 37 -0.07 5.25 -7.19
N PHE A 38 0.32 5.11 -5.92
CA PHE A 38 0.78 6.15 -5.00
C PHE A 38 2.30 6.31 -5.04
N LYS A 39 3.00 5.36 -5.67
CA LYS A 39 4.47 5.24 -5.67
C LYS A 39 5.04 5.92 -6.90
N LEU A 40 5.85 6.96 -6.74
CA LEU A 40 6.46 7.63 -7.88
C LEU A 40 7.47 6.68 -8.54
N PRO A 41 7.53 6.60 -9.89
CA PRO A 41 6.72 7.32 -10.87
C PRO A 41 5.45 6.59 -11.33
N ASN A 42 5.20 5.39 -10.81
CA ASN A 42 4.06 4.55 -11.15
C ASN A 42 2.75 5.13 -10.58
N HIS A 43 2.17 6.14 -11.23
CA HIS A 43 0.94 6.83 -10.79
C HIS A 43 -0.25 6.68 -11.75
N SER A 44 -0.14 5.79 -12.74
CA SER A 44 -1.09 5.66 -13.85
C SER A 44 -1.81 4.30 -13.85
N GLY A 45 -3.13 4.33 -13.84
CA GLY A 45 -4.00 3.18 -14.07
C GLY A 45 -3.78 1.99 -13.14
N HIS A 46 -4.28 0.83 -13.56
CA HIS A 46 -4.24 -0.44 -12.84
C HIS A 46 -3.71 -1.56 -13.75
N PRO A 47 -2.43 -1.52 -14.16
CA PRO A 47 -1.88 -2.55 -15.02
C PRO A 47 -1.89 -3.93 -14.32
N PRO A 48 -2.13 -5.04 -15.05
CA PRO A 48 -2.40 -5.14 -16.49
C PRO A 48 -3.90 -5.04 -16.85
N LEU A 49 -4.78 -4.63 -15.94
CA LEU A 49 -6.23 -4.55 -16.19
C LEU A 49 -6.59 -3.42 -17.14
N ASP A 50 -5.92 -2.28 -16.97
CA ASP A 50 -6.13 -1.08 -17.76
C ASP A 50 -5.33 -1.11 -19.08
N PRO A 51 -5.86 -0.52 -20.17
CA PRO A 51 -5.19 -0.51 -21.47
C PRO A 51 -3.96 0.40 -21.49
N ASP A 52 -2.95 0.04 -22.28
CA ASP A 52 -1.66 0.75 -22.40
C ASP A 52 -1.79 2.27 -22.65
N ILE A 53 -2.87 2.73 -23.30
CA ILE A 53 -3.11 4.16 -23.58
C ILE A 53 -3.25 5.04 -22.33
N ILE A 54 -3.51 4.44 -21.16
CA ILE A 54 -3.59 5.16 -19.88
C ILE A 54 -2.51 4.74 -18.88
N ILE A 55 -1.57 3.88 -19.29
CA ILE A 55 -0.43 3.44 -18.47
C ILE A 55 0.80 4.20 -18.93
N PHE A 56 1.53 4.79 -17.99
CA PHE A 56 2.73 5.54 -18.32
C PHE A 56 3.79 4.66 -18.95
N ASP A 57 4.31 5.10 -20.09
CA ASP A 57 5.52 4.55 -20.65
C ASP A 57 6.77 5.05 -19.90
N GLU A 58 7.94 4.54 -20.29
CA GLU A 58 9.21 4.88 -19.62
C GLU A 58 9.60 6.36 -19.76
N GLU A 59 9.17 7.02 -20.84
CA GLU A 59 9.41 8.45 -21.04
C GLU A 59 8.50 9.29 -20.14
N GLU A 60 7.23 8.93 -20.01
CA GLU A 60 6.28 9.58 -19.11
C GLU A 60 6.69 9.38 -17.64
N LYS A 61 7.12 8.18 -17.25
CA LYS A 61 7.70 7.93 -15.93
C LYS A 61 8.92 8.82 -15.66
N ARG A 62 9.82 8.96 -16.64
CA ARG A 62 10.98 9.86 -16.54
C ARG A 62 10.55 11.31 -16.34
N GLN A 63 9.53 11.78 -17.06
CA GLN A 63 8.98 13.13 -16.88
C GLN A 63 8.42 13.35 -15.48
N ILE A 64 7.71 12.36 -14.91
CA ILE A 64 7.27 12.38 -13.51
C ILE A 64 8.47 12.48 -12.56
N LEU A 65 9.52 11.70 -12.78
CA LEU A 65 10.74 11.74 -11.95
C LEU A 65 11.54 13.04 -12.10
N GLU A 66 11.46 13.74 -13.21
CA GLU A 66 12.15 15.02 -13.45
C GLU A 66 11.39 16.23 -12.92
N MET A 67 10.13 16.06 -12.52
CA MET A 67 9.35 17.11 -11.88
C MET A 67 10.08 17.70 -10.67
N THR A 68 9.94 19.02 -10.50
CA THR A 68 10.40 19.69 -9.27
C THR A 68 9.68 19.08 -8.05
N PRO A 69 10.27 19.13 -6.84
CA PRO A 69 9.63 18.59 -5.64
C PRO A 69 8.21 19.12 -5.41
N LYS A 70 7.95 20.40 -5.73
CA LYS A 70 6.61 21.00 -5.63
C LYS A 70 5.59 20.36 -6.57
N LEU A 71 6.00 19.99 -7.78
CA LEU A 71 5.10 19.36 -8.75
C LEU A 71 4.83 17.89 -8.37
N LYS A 72 5.86 17.17 -7.89
CA LYS A 72 5.68 15.81 -7.34
C LYS A 72 4.73 15.81 -6.14
N GLU A 73 4.91 16.75 -5.22
CA GLU A 73 4.03 16.94 -4.06
C GLU A 73 2.57 17.10 -4.47
N LEU A 74 2.30 18.03 -5.39
CA LEU A 74 0.95 18.31 -5.89
C LEU A 74 0.34 17.07 -6.55
N PHE A 75 1.11 16.40 -7.39
CA PHE A 75 0.68 15.23 -8.13
C PHE A 75 0.34 14.06 -7.19
N SER A 76 1.26 13.70 -6.29
CA SER A 76 1.03 12.63 -5.31
C SER A 76 -0.09 12.97 -4.33
N ARG A 77 -0.26 14.24 -3.92
CA ARG A 77 -1.37 14.66 -3.04
C ARG A 77 -2.73 14.47 -3.70
N TYR A 78 -2.87 14.81 -4.98
CA TYR A 78 -4.13 14.60 -5.69
C TYR A 78 -4.47 13.12 -5.84
N THR A 79 -3.48 12.27 -6.10
CA THR A 79 -3.69 10.81 -6.11
C THR A 79 -4.13 10.31 -4.73
N LEU A 80 -3.45 10.70 -3.65
CA LEU A 80 -3.83 10.31 -2.29
C LEU A 80 -5.26 10.74 -1.95
N TYR A 81 -5.63 11.98 -2.25
CA TYR A 81 -6.97 12.50 -1.95
C TYR A 81 -8.06 11.81 -2.78
N TYR A 82 -7.78 11.48 -4.04
CA TYR A 82 -8.71 10.72 -4.88
C TYR A 82 -9.01 9.33 -4.29
N HIS A 83 -8.02 8.69 -3.66
CA HIS A 83 -8.17 7.39 -3.00
C HIS A 83 -8.53 7.48 -1.51
N THR A 84 -8.73 8.69 -0.98
CA THR A 84 -9.20 8.89 0.39
C THR A 84 -10.73 8.83 0.42
N PRO A 85 -11.34 7.94 1.21
CA PRO A 85 -12.79 7.85 1.31
C PRO A 85 -13.42 9.17 1.75
N ASN A 86 -14.49 9.59 1.06
CA ASN A 86 -15.23 10.82 1.36
C ASN A 86 -16.73 10.60 1.65
N ARG A 87 -17.20 9.35 1.58
CA ARG A 87 -18.57 8.92 1.85
C ARG A 87 -18.60 7.52 2.45
N PRO A 88 -19.64 7.13 3.22
CA PRO A 88 -19.83 5.75 3.66
C PRO A 88 -19.92 4.76 2.49
N MET A 89 -19.61 3.50 2.79
CA MET A 89 -19.72 2.40 1.84
C MET A 89 -21.20 2.06 1.58
N THR A 90 -21.58 1.84 0.33
CA THR A 90 -22.92 1.36 -0.04
C THR A 90 -22.91 -0.15 -0.23
N SER A 91 -24.10 -0.75 -0.38
CA SER A 91 -24.22 -2.20 -0.65
C SER A 91 -23.57 -2.66 -1.95
N THR A 92 -23.28 -1.73 -2.87
CA THR A 92 -22.61 -2.00 -4.15
C THR A 92 -21.09 -1.86 -4.07
N ASP A 93 -20.57 -1.26 -3.00
CA ASP A 93 -19.14 -1.07 -2.82
C ASP A 93 -18.53 -2.34 -2.22
N PHE A 94 -17.47 -2.85 -2.82
CA PHE A 94 -16.80 -4.09 -2.37
C PHE A 94 -15.55 -3.81 -1.49
N GLY A 95 -15.06 -2.57 -1.53
CA GLY A 95 -13.86 -2.08 -0.85
C GLY A 95 -12.59 -2.17 -1.73
N GLY A 96 -11.43 -1.78 -1.19
CA GLY A 96 -10.19 -1.66 -1.95
C GLY A 96 -8.99 -2.35 -1.29
N LEU A 97 -8.02 -2.75 -2.11
CA LEU A 97 -6.70 -3.18 -1.68
C LEU A 97 -5.70 -2.08 -2.01
N HIS A 98 -4.90 -1.65 -1.05
CA HIS A 98 -3.97 -0.54 -1.22
C HIS A 98 -2.55 -0.97 -0.84
N ILE A 99 -1.55 -0.60 -1.66
CA ILE A 99 -0.14 -0.83 -1.37
C ILE A 99 0.54 0.51 -1.07
N GLY A 100 1.08 0.64 0.13
CA GLY A 100 1.82 1.79 0.62
C GLY A 100 0.94 2.96 1.04
N HIS A 101 0.10 3.42 0.11
CA HIS A 101 -0.83 4.54 0.31
C HIS A 101 -0.15 5.74 1.00
N HIS A 102 -0.81 6.35 2.00
CA HIS A 102 -0.29 7.54 2.69
C HIS A 102 0.96 7.29 3.56
N ILE A 103 1.21 6.06 4.02
CA ILE A 103 2.37 5.78 4.90
C ILE A 103 3.65 5.66 4.09
N ASP A 104 3.64 4.95 2.95
CA ASP A 104 4.79 4.94 2.02
C ASP A 104 5.14 6.37 1.62
N GLU A 105 4.14 7.19 1.30
CA GLU A 105 4.36 8.56 0.87
C GLU A 105 4.94 9.43 2.00
N MET A 106 4.43 9.29 3.23
CA MET A 106 4.96 9.97 4.41
C MET A 106 6.44 9.64 4.70
N ILE A 107 6.90 8.45 4.31
CA ILE A 107 8.29 8.01 4.50
C ILE A 107 9.15 8.41 3.29
N TYR A 108 8.74 8.01 2.09
CA TYR A 108 9.56 8.13 0.89
C TYR A 108 9.65 9.54 0.32
N ALA A 109 8.59 10.35 0.41
CA ALA A 109 8.63 11.71 -0.11
C ALA A 109 9.71 12.61 0.53
N PRO A 110 9.78 12.73 1.86
CA PRO A 110 10.81 13.56 2.48
C PRO A 110 12.23 12.98 2.34
N MET A 111 12.36 11.65 2.19
CA MET A 111 13.65 10.97 2.05
C MET A 111 14.21 11.05 0.63
N TYR A 112 13.38 10.82 -0.39
CA TYR A 112 13.84 10.56 -1.76
C TYR A 112 13.35 11.58 -2.79
N PHE A 113 12.23 12.28 -2.53
CA PHE A 113 11.61 13.17 -3.52
C PHE A 113 11.70 14.66 -3.19
N GLY A 114 12.24 15.00 -2.01
CA GLY A 114 12.62 16.37 -1.66
C GLY A 114 11.46 17.28 -1.27
N TYR A 115 10.34 16.72 -0.83
CA TYR A 115 9.17 17.46 -0.35
C TYR A 115 8.55 16.78 0.88
N GLY A 116 7.66 17.49 1.59
CA GLY A 116 6.80 16.87 2.60
C GLY A 116 7.43 16.65 3.97
N ARG A 117 8.53 17.37 4.29
CA ARG A 117 9.16 17.28 5.61
C ARG A 117 8.32 17.97 6.69
N PRO A 118 8.56 17.65 7.97
CA PRO A 118 7.85 18.29 9.08
C PRO A 118 7.91 19.81 9.03
N GLY A 119 6.74 20.47 9.05
CA GLY A 119 6.60 21.93 9.03
C GLY A 119 6.75 22.61 7.66
N GLU A 120 6.99 21.86 6.59
CA GLU A 120 6.99 22.40 5.23
C GLU A 120 5.57 22.43 4.62
N PRO A 121 5.30 23.27 3.60
CA PRO A 121 4.07 23.15 2.82
C PRO A 121 3.92 21.73 2.25
N GLY A 122 2.75 21.12 2.48
CA GLY A 122 2.49 19.73 2.09
C GLY A 122 3.17 18.70 3.01
N ASP A 123 3.43 19.04 4.28
CA ASP A 123 3.93 18.12 5.32
C ASP A 123 3.14 16.80 5.35
N ARG A 124 3.83 15.68 5.13
CA ARG A 124 3.18 14.37 4.97
C ARG A 124 2.72 13.72 6.24
N ARG A 125 3.15 14.22 7.39
CA ARG A 125 2.51 13.86 8.66
C ARG A 125 1.13 14.47 8.78
N VAL A 126 0.95 15.71 8.32
CA VAL A 126 -0.36 16.37 8.32
C VAL A 126 -1.28 15.72 7.29
N GLU A 127 -0.78 15.44 6.08
CA GLU A 127 -1.57 14.79 5.05
C GLU A 127 -1.97 13.36 5.43
N ALA A 128 -1.06 12.56 5.98
CA ALA A 128 -1.38 11.23 6.49
C ALA A 128 -2.49 11.27 7.54
N GLN A 129 -2.46 12.23 8.48
CA GLN A 129 -3.53 12.41 9.47
C GLN A 129 -4.88 12.73 8.84
N ASN A 130 -4.91 13.59 7.81
CA ASN A 130 -6.15 13.91 7.09
C ASN A 130 -6.72 12.67 6.37
N VAL A 131 -5.85 11.88 5.74
CA VAL A 131 -6.22 10.61 5.08
C VAL A 131 -6.80 9.63 6.11
N GLU A 132 -6.13 9.45 7.25
CA GLU A 132 -6.60 8.57 8.32
C GLU A 132 -7.91 9.04 8.95
N GLN A 133 -8.14 10.35 9.11
CA GLN A 133 -9.44 10.87 9.55
C GLN A 133 -10.57 10.48 8.58
N GLY A 134 -10.32 10.56 7.27
CA GLY A 134 -11.26 10.09 6.25
C GLY A 134 -11.51 8.59 6.34
N LEU A 135 -10.44 7.79 6.49
CA LEU A 135 -10.53 6.34 6.69
C LEU A 135 -11.34 6.01 7.95
N MET A 136 -11.01 6.57 9.11
CA MET A 136 -11.72 6.26 10.36
C MET A 136 -13.17 6.74 10.37
N LYS A 137 -13.48 7.82 9.63
CA LYS A 137 -14.86 8.30 9.51
C LYS A 137 -15.72 7.43 8.60
N TYR A 138 -15.17 6.97 7.47
CA TYR A 138 -15.99 6.36 6.42
C TYR A 138 -15.67 4.88 6.14
N ARG A 139 -14.53 4.38 6.58
CA ARG A 139 -14.03 3.01 6.46
C ARG A 139 -13.35 2.55 7.78
N PRO A 140 -14.03 2.62 8.93
CA PRO A 140 -13.45 2.27 10.23
C PRO A 140 -13.02 0.79 10.33
N ASP A 141 -13.51 -0.05 9.42
CA ASP A 141 -13.15 -1.45 9.26
C ASP A 141 -11.84 -1.68 8.49
N THR A 142 -11.18 -0.62 8.01
CA THR A 142 -9.90 -0.72 7.30
C THR A 142 -8.86 -1.48 8.12
N VAL A 143 -8.22 -2.47 7.50
CA VAL A 143 -7.12 -3.23 8.10
C VAL A 143 -5.77 -2.74 7.58
N LEU A 144 -4.88 -2.35 8.48
CA LEU A 144 -3.50 -1.98 8.16
C LEU A 144 -2.56 -3.18 8.41
N VAL A 145 -1.80 -3.57 7.40
CA VAL A 145 -0.86 -4.68 7.47
C VAL A 145 0.54 -4.17 7.23
N LEU A 146 1.43 -4.32 8.20
CA LEU A 146 2.85 -4.05 8.00
C LEU A 146 3.59 -5.33 7.63
N VAL A 147 4.17 -5.35 6.43
CA VAL A 147 5.01 -6.44 5.93
C VAL A 147 6.47 -6.09 6.17
N ARG A 148 7.15 -6.93 6.96
CA ARG A 148 8.55 -6.77 7.36
C ARG A 148 9.44 -7.79 6.67
N ALA A 149 10.73 -7.49 6.64
CA ALA A 149 11.81 -8.43 6.41
C ALA A 149 13.08 -7.88 7.07
N SER A 150 14.04 -8.74 7.39
CA SER A 150 15.35 -8.29 7.87
C SER A 150 16.07 -7.46 6.80
N ALA A 151 16.92 -6.54 7.23
CA ALA A 151 17.70 -5.70 6.32
C ALA A 151 18.60 -6.55 5.38
N GLU A 152 19.14 -7.67 5.88
CA GLU A 152 19.91 -8.61 5.06
C GLU A 152 19.07 -9.22 3.94
N VAL A 153 17.84 -9.66 4.24
CA VAL A 153 16.93 -10.24 3.26
C VAL A 153 16.49 -9.20 2.24
N VAL A 154 16.16 -7.97 2.67
CA VAL A 154 15.83 -6.84 1.78
C VAL A 154 17.00 -6.58 0.82
N ARG A 155 18.23 -6.44 1.33
CA ARG A 155 19.43 -6.28 0.50
C ARG A 155 19.62 -7.41 -0.50
N SER A 156 19.42 -8.65 -0.06
CA SER A 156 19.54 -9.82 -0.92
C SER A 156 18.53 -9.76 -2.07
N ARG A 157 17.27 -9.46 -1.77
CA ARG A 157 16.19 -9.33 -2.76
C ARG A 157 16.42 -8.19 -3.75
N MET A 158 16.88 -7.02 -3.25
CA MET A 158 17.28 -5.88 -4.07
C MET A 158 18.35 -6.26 -5.10
N ARG A 159 19.35 -7.05 -4.69
CA ARG A 159 20.42 -7.51 -5.60
C ARG A 159 19.96 -8.59 -6.58
N SER A 160 19.10 -9.51 -6.14
CA SER A 160 18.66 -10.63 -6.98
C SER A 160 17.60 -10.23 -8.02
N ALA A 161 16.77 -9.24 -7.71
CA ALA A 161 15.65 -8.82 -8.54
C ALA A 161 15.47 -7.29 -8.48
N PRO A 162 16.39 -6.48 -9.03
CA PRO A 162 16.30 -5.02 -8.98
C PRO A 162 15.00 -4.51 -9.62
N HIS A 163 14.32 -3.60 -8.95
CA HIS A 163 13.13 -2.92 -9.44
C HIS A 163 13.60 -1.74 -10.31
N PRO A 164 13.06 -1.57 -11.54
CA PRO A 164 13.46 -0.47 -12.42
C PRO A 164 13.34 0.91 -11.78
N ASP A 165 12.29 1.10 -10.97
CA ASP A 165 11.94 2.39 -10.35
C ASP A 165 12.17 2.41 -8.82
N GLY A 166 12.98 1.48 -8.28
CA GLY A 166 13.22 1.41 -6.84
C GLY A 166 13.99 2.62 -6.32
N VAL A 167 13.55 3.20 -5.20
CA VAL A 167 14.15 4.43 -4.63
C VAL A 167 14.97 4.20 -3.38
N VAL A 168 14.72 3.08 -2.68
CA VAL A 168 15.42 2.74 -1.43
C VAL A 168 16.89 2.43 -1.72
N ARG A 169 17.80 3.08 -0.98
CA ARG A 169 19.25 2.88 -1.10
C ARG A 169 19.73 1.85 -0.07
N ASP A 170 20.77 1.09 -0.40
CA ASP A 170 21.31 0.05 0.49
C ASP A 170 21.71 0.58 1.88
N GLU A 171 22.26 1.80 1.92
CA GLU A 171 22.67 2.50 3.14
C GLU A 171 21.51 2.98 4.02
N ASP A 172 20.30 3.11 3.44
CA ASP A 172 19.12 3.64 4.13
C ASP A 172 18.18 2.52 4.62
N ILE A 173 18.42 1.25 4.29
CA ILE A 173 17.49 0.13 4.52
C ILE A 173 17.04 0.03 5.97
N GLU A 174 17.97 0.01 6.92
CA GLU A 174 17.65 -0.09 8.35
C GLU A 174 16.78 1.09 8.81
N LEU A 175 17.08 2.30 8.34
CA LEU A 175 16.31 3.50 8.67
C LEU A 175 14.91 3.42 8.07
N VAL A 176 14.76 3.02 6.82
CA VAL A 176 13.46 2.88 6.16
C VAL A 176 12.60 1.85 6.88
N LEU A 177 13.15 0.67 7.19
CA LEU A 177 12.45 -0.38 7.94
C LEU A 177 11.97 0.16 9.29
N GLN A 178 12.85 0.84 10.04
CA GLN A 178 12.49 1.49 11.30
C GLN A 178 11.36 2.51 11.12
N ARG A 179 11.38 3.33 10.05
CA ARG A 179 10.32 4.31 9.80
C ARG A 179 8.96 3.66 9.58
N PHE A 180 8.91 2.53 8.88
CA PHE A 180 7.66 1.78 8.74
C PHE A 180 7.13 1.27 10.07
N ASP A 181 8.01 0.80 10.95
CA ASP A 181 7.63 0.39 12.31
C ASP A 181 7.07 1.55 13.14
N GLU A 182 7.75 2.69 13.12
CA GLU A 182 7.34 3.91 13.83
C GLU A 182 5.96 4.40 13.37
N GLU A 183 5.74 4.46 12.06
CA GLU A 183 4.51 5.01 11.50
C GLU A 183 3.35 4.00 11.55
N PHE A 184 3.62 2.69 11.44
CA PHE A 184 2.64 1.66 11.75
C PHE A 184 2.17 1.74 13.21
N ALA A 185 3.11 1.93 14.15
CA ALA A 185 2.76 2.08 15.56
C ALA A 185 1.93 3.35 15.81
N ARG A 186 2.29 4.47 15.16
CA ARG A 186 1.62 5.77 15.28
C ARG A 186 0.22 5.80 14.63
N SER A 187 -0.01 5.02 13.57
CA SER A 187 -1.26 5.02 12.82
C SER A 187 -2.49 4.89 13.71
N THR A 188 -3.51 5.71 13.43
CA THR A 188 -4.81 5.68 14.12
C THR A 188 -5.72 4.53 13.68
N ILE A 189 -5.34 3.82 12.61
CA ILE A 189 -6.03 2.59 12.18
C ILE A 189 -5.87 1.54 13.27
N VAL A 190 -7.00 1.10 13.85
CA VAL A 190 -7.02 0.19 15.01
C VAL A 190 -6.87 -1.27 14.59
N ASN A 191 -7.51 -1.65 13.50
CA ASN A 191 -7.38 -3.00 12.96
C ASN A 191 -6.03 -3.10 12.27
N LYS A 192 -5.02 -3.61 12.97
CA LYS A 192 -3.69 -3.72 12.38
C LYS A 192 -2.89 -4.89 12.92
N PHE A 193 -2.06 -5.46 12.06
CA PHE A 193 -1.13 -6.53 12.42
C PHE A 193 0.10 -6.53 11.51
N THR A 194 1.08 -7.35 11.86
CA THR A 194 2.34 -7.44 11.11
C THR A 194 2.57 -8.84 10.60
N LEU A 195 3.30 -8.93 9.49
CA LEU A 195 3.80 -10.17 8.90
C LEU A 195 5.31 -10.02 8.73
N ASP A 196 6.08 -11.08 9.01
CA ASP A 196 7.52 -11.10 8.80
C ASP A 196 7.85 -12.10 7.69
N THR A 197 8.46 -11.60 6.61
CA THR A 197 8.84 -12.39 5.43
C THR A 197 10.32 -12.75 5.40
N THR A 198 11.04 -12.59 6.51
CA THR A 198 12.49 -12.84 6.57
C THR A 198 12.82 -14.28 6.18
N GLU A 199 12.11 -15.26 6.77
CA GLU A 199 12.38 -16.68 6.58
C GLU A 199 11.23 -17.44 5.91
N SER A 200 10.07 -16.82 5.79
CA SER A 200 8.84 -17.43 5.27
C SER A 200 8.73 -17.31 3.76
N THR A 201 8.11 -18.32 3.15
CA THR A 201 7.74 -18.29 1.73
C THR A 201 6.52 -17.38 1.51
N PRO A 202 6.22 -16.99 0.25
CA PRO A 202 4.98 -16.30 -0.08
C PRO A 202 3.73 -17.07 0.38
N GLU A 203 3.73 -18.40 0.25
CA GLU A 203 2.60 -19.25 0.64
C GLU A 203 2.42 -19.26 2.16
N GLU A 204 3.49 -19.46 2.93
CA GLU A 204 3.46 -19.45 4.40
C GLU A 204 3.02 -18.07 4.94
N THR A 205 3.55 -16.99 4.34
CA THR A 205 3.16 -15.61 4.69
C THR A 205 1.67 -15.39 4.42
N PHE A 206 1.14 -15.91 3.31
CA PHE A 206 -0.25 -15.75 2.95
C PHE A 206 -1.20 -16.56 3.85
N GLU A 207 -0.79 -17.77 4.25
CA GLU A 207 -1.51 -18.56 5.26
C GLU A 207 -1.57 -17.81 6.60
N GLU A 208 -0.44 -17.26 7.06
CA GLU A 208 -0.40 -16.44 8.28
C GLU A 208 -1.31 -15.20 8.16
N PHE A 209 -1.30 -14.54 7.00
CA PHE A 209 -2.20 -13.41 6.71
C PHE A 209 -3.66 -13.81 6.89
N LEU A 210 -4.11 -14.92 6.31
CA LEU A 210 -5.50 -15.38 6.42
C LEU A 210 -5.89 -15.67 7.87
N CYS A 211 -5.01 -16.30 8.65
CA CYS A 211 -5.22 -16.54 10.08
C CYS A 211 -5.40 -15.24 10.86
N LYS A 212 -4.54 -14.24 10.64
CA LYS A 212 -4.66 -12.95 11.35
C LYS A 212 -5.88 -12.14 10.91
N MET A 213 -6.26 -12.24 9.64
CA MET A 213 -7.45 -11.61 9.08
C MET A 213 -8.76 -12.17 9.63
N GLU A 214 -8.76 -13.38 10.20
CA GLU A 214 -9.97 -14.05 10.69
C GLU A 214 -10.83 -13.17 11.61
N GLN A 215 -10.18 -12.38 12.46
CA GLN A 215 -10.86 -11.48 13.41
C GLN A 215 -11.37 -10.19 12.76
N PHE A 216 -10.91 -9.83 11.56
CA PHE A 216 -11.21 -8.56 10.90
C PHE A 216 -12.21 -8.69 9.74
N TRP A 217 -12.60 -9.92 9.35
CA TRP A 217 -13.64 -10.10 8.34
C TRP A 217 -14.96 -9.45 8.75
N THR A 218 -15.44 -8.52 7.93
CA THR A 218 -16.74 -7.89 8.13
C THR A 218 -17.87 -8.92 7.94
N GLU A 219 -19.07 -8.61 8.43
CA GLU A 219 -20.25 -9.44 8.16
C GLU A 219 -20.48 -9.65 6.66
N GLY A 220 -20.26 -8.60 5.85
CA GLY A 220 -20.36 -8.68 4.40
C GLY A 220 -19.31 -9.60 3.78
N ASP A 221 -18.08 -9.60 4.28
CA ASP A 221 -17.04 -10.52 3.81
C ASP A 221 -17.39 -11.97 4.17
N ARG A 222 -17.82 -12.23 5.42
CA ARG A 222 -18.25 -13.56 5.86
C ARG A 222 -19.43 -14.09 5.07
N LEU A 223 -20.42 -13.24 4.79
CA LEU A 223 -21.57 -13.61 3.97
C LEU A 223 -21.13 -14.03 2.57
N ARG A 224 -20.20 -13.29 1.95
CA ARG A 224 -19.65 -13.64 0.63
C ARG A 224 -18.97 -15.02 0.63
N MET A 225 -18.15 -15.30 1.64
CA MET A 225 -17.50 -16.63 1.79
C MET A 225 -18.54 -17.74 1.84
N LEU A 226 -19.59 -17.57 2.66
CA LEU A 226 -20.64 -18.56 2.82
C LEU A 226 -21.45 -18.77 1.54
N THR A 227 -21.78 -17.69 0.83
CA THR A 227 -22.60 -17.78 -0.39
C THR A 227 -21.87 -18.38 -1.59
N HIS A 228 -20.54 -18.32 -1.62
CA HIS A 228 -19.75 -18.87 -2.73
C HIS A 228 -19.22 -20.28 -2.43
N ALA A 229 -19.04 -20.63 -1.15
CA ALA A 229 -18.62 -21.97 -0.74
C ALA A 229 -19.74 -23.04 -0.85
N GLY A 230 -20.99 -22.64 -1.09
CA GLY A 230 -22.14 -23.53 -1.30
C GLY A 230 -22.53 -23.64 -2.77
#